data_AF-A0A6I3P7J0-F1
#
_entry.id   AF-A0A6I3P7J0-F1
#
_cell.length_a   1.000
_cell.length_b   1.000
_cell.length_c   1.000
_cell.angle_alpha   90.00
_cell.angle_beta   90.00
_cell.angle_gamma   90.00
#
_symmetry.space_group_name_H-M   'P 1'
#
loop_
_entity.id
_entity.type
_entity.pdbx_description
1 polymer ?
#
loop_
_entity_poly.entity_id
_entity_poly.type
_entity_poly.pdbx_seq_one_letter_code
_entity_poly.pdbx_strand_id
1 'polypeptide(L)'
;MNQRDWVEYFEAINGRKPTMQEFQEAREKGEFVMEQKDVPAPTPVTPAPASQEQAPTQEVAVAPSAPFSQEFTAFVPPQPSAKTLQPVPGQKGPKLSFNKPTKFGLAVVAIVTAITLVWIFFFTGTQSLNGIWLSNTDSMPVVYELNGKTKKVNTTLPIKKIIEGKEAEKEFVQKLSALNLPNIQTLADVDKKFHLKTKEVVIFKTDGLALYNLLQSNGTNVIFSDDLDDLAYYKSNLSEFKKRAVFQKIEYPDVLVGKWKNVTNNDDHLVFQITKNGASNTDVTAIYPLVDTDRINDKSGNSHSSDDKINTEFKQVQKEIKNQGYTVNSAREVYKEAYTNSYIVPVDGGKKVIVLDKDYNFKSMVEKVK
;
A
#
# COMPACT_ATOMS: atom_id res chain seq x y z
N MET A 1 1.82 11.49 -1.54
CA MET A 1 2.74 10.33 -1.48
C MET A 1 4.17 10.83 -1.33
N ASN A 2 5.17 10.00 -1.01
CA ASN A 2 6.57 10.49 -1.02
C ASN A 2 7.06 10.62 -2.49
N GLN A 3 8.16 11.34 -2.71
CA GLN A 3 8.71 11.55 -4.05
C GLN A 3 8.95 10.24 -4.82
N ARG A 4 9.38 9.18 -4.14
CA ARG A 4 9.72 7.91 -4.77
C ARG A 4 8.48 7.19 -5.28
N ASP A 5 7.45 7.10 -4.43
CA ASP A 5 6.17 6.48 -4.77
C ASP A 5 5.49 7.21 -5.93
N TRP A 6 5.63 8.54 -5.99
CA TRP A 6 5.09 9.32 -7.11
C TRP A 6 5.79 9.05 -8.43
N VAL A 7 7.12 8.92 -8.42
CA VAL A 7 7.88 8.57 -9.63
C VAL A 7 7.55 7.15 -10.08
N GLU A 8 7.48 6.18 -9.16
CA GLU A 8 7.11 4.80 -9.48
C GLU A 8 5.67 4.70 -10.03
N TYR A 9 4.73 5.47 -9.46
CA TYR A 9 3.37 5.59 -9.96
C TYR A 9 3.34 6.24 -11.35
N PHE A 10 4.04 7.35 -11.56
CA PHE A 10 4.12 8.03 -12.85
C PHE A 10 4.66 7.10 -13.95
N GLU A 11 5.73 6.34 -13.64
CA GLU A 11 6.33 5.38 -14.56
C GLU A 11 5.39 4.22 -14.89
N ALA A 12 4.63 3.72 -13.91
CA ALA A 12 3.66 2.65 -14.11
C ALA A 12 2.49 3.07 -15.03
N ILE A 13 2.06 4.32 -14.94
CA ILE A 13 0.95 4.85 -15.75
C ILE A 13 1.41 5.24 -17.16
N ASN A 14 2.54 5.94 -17.26
CA ASN A 14 2.98 6.54 -18.52
C ASN A 14 4.00 5.69 -19.28
N GLY A 15 4.52 4.60 -18.68
CA GLY A 15 5.54 3.74 -19.28
C GLY A 15 6.89 4.44 -19.49
N ARG A 16 7.10 5.60 -18.88
CA ARG A 16 8.32 6.42 -18.97
C ARG A 16 8.54 7.22 -17.70
N LYS A 17 9.78 7.67 -17.50
CA LYS A 17 10.13 8.59 -16.41
C LYS A 17 9.42 9.95 -16.57
N PRO A 18 9.05 10.62 -15.48
CA PRO A 18 8.49 11.97 -15.55
C PRO A 18 9.52 12.95 -16.13
N THR A 19 9.04 13.87 -16.97
CA THR A 19 9.84 15.02 -17.39
C THR A 19 10.01 16.00 -16.24
N MET A 20 11.00 16.89 -16.33
CA MET A 20 11.22 17.90 -15.30
C MET A 20 10.00 18.80 -15.09
N GLN A 21 9.26 19.10 -16.16
CA GLN A 21 8.07 19.93 -16.09
C GLN A 21 6.92 19.23 -15.33
N GLU A 22 6.65 17.96 -15.66
CA GLU A 22 5.64 17.14 -14.95
C GLU A 22 5.99 16.95 -13.47
N PHE A 23 7.28 16.82 -13.17
CA PHE A 23 7.76 16.71 -11.80
C PHE A 23 7.55 18.00 -10.99
N GLN A 24 7.79 19.19 -11.59
CA GLN A 24 7.52 20.46 -10.92
C GLN A 24 6.02 20.74 -10.77
N GLU A 25 5.23 20.43 -11.79
CA GLU A 25 3.77 20.60 -11.73
C GLU A 25 3.16 19.73 -10.62
N ALA A 26 3.60 18.47 -10.51
CA ALA A 26 3.15 17.58 -9.44
C ALA A 26 3.63 18.03 -8.05
N ARG A 27 4.78 18.70 -7.97
CA ARG A 27 5.25 19.32 -6.74
C ARG A 27 4.39 20.54 -6.36
N GLU A 28 4.07 21.41 -7.31
CA GLU A 28 3.23 22.60 -7.10
C GLU A 28 1.78 22.21 -6.74
N LYS A 29 1.27 21.13 -7.33
CA LYS A 29 -0.04 20.54 -7.01
C LYS A 29 -0.04 19.71 -5.71
N GLY A 30 1.12 19.54 -5.08
CA GLY A 30 1.25 18.75 -3.84
C GLY A 30 0.85 17.28 -4.01
N GLU A 31 1.12 16.70 -5.17
CA GLU A 31 0.92 15.27 -5.45
C GLU A 31 1.91 14.41 -4.65
N PHE A 32 3.11 14.95 -4.41
CA PHE A 32 4.10 14.34 -3.54
C PHE A 32 4.82 15.33 -2.63
N VAL A 33 5.34 14.81 -1.52
CA VAL A 33 6.15 15.55 -0.55
C VAL A 33 7.58 15.02 -0.64
N MET A 34 8.57 15.91 -0.73
CA MET A 34 9.97 15.52 -0.60
C MET A 34 10.22 15.14 0.87
N GLU A 35 10.49 13.87 1.12
CA GLU A 35 11.06 13.47 2.41
C GLU A 35 12.47 14.06 2.50
N GLN A 36 12.60 15.10 3.31
CA GLN A 36 13.89 15.58 3.75
C GLN A 36 14.47 14.49 4.65
N LYS A 37 15.47 13.77 4.15
CA LYS A 37 16.22 12.77 4.91
C LYS A 37 16.71 13.41 6.21
N ASP A 38 16.23 12.89 7.35
CA ASP A 38 16.64 13.33 8.69
C ASP A 38 18.16 13.36 8.81
N VAL A 39 18.72 14.57 8.74
CA VAL A 39 20.01 14.89 9.34
C VAL A 39 19.69 15.28 10.79
N PRO A 40 20.37 14.72 11.81
CA PRO A 40 20.08 15.05 13.19
C PRO A 40 20.20 16.57 13.41
N ALA A 41 19.09 17.20 13.79
CA ALA A 41 19.11 18.58 14.24
C ALA A 41 19.92 18.69 15.55
N PRO A 42 20.76 19.73 15.72
CA PRO A 42 21.43 19.98 16.99
C PRO A 42 20.41 20.38 18.07
N THR A 43 20.73 19.98 19.30
CA THR A 43 19.94 20.08 20.52
C THR A 43 19.34 21.49 20.77
N PRO A 44 18.07 21.60 21.22
CA PRO A 44 17.51 22.88 21.63
C PRO A 44 18.03 23.29 23.01
N VAL A 45 18.64 24.47 23.10
CA VAL A 45 18.85 25.18 24.37
C VAL A 45 17.61 26.00 24.71
N THR A 46 17.14 25.83 25.94
CA THR A 46 15.99 26.47 26.57
C THR A 46 16.11 28.01 26.59
N PRO A 47 15.03 28.78 26.31
CA PRO A 47 15.04 30.24 26.44
C PRO A 47 14.44 30.73 27.78
N ALA A 48 15.02 31.80 28.34
CA ALA A 48 14.35 32.87 29.09
C ALA A 48 15.38 33.85 29.72
N PRO A 49 15.05 35.14 29.97
CA PRO A 49 14.13 36.04 29.28
C PRO A 49 14.76 37.44 28.97
N ALA A 50 13.96 38.30 28.35
CA ALA A 50 14.28 39.58 27.72
C ALA A 50 14.81 40.72 28.63
N SER A 51 15.61 41.62 28.04
CA SER A 51 15.41 43.08 28.13
C SER A 51 16.25 43.86 27.10
N GLN A 52 15.81 45.09 26.83
CA GLN A 52 16.04 45.92 25.63
C GLN A 52 17.37 46.73 25.60
N GLU A 53 17.60 47.33 24.42
CA GLU A 53 18.27 48.62 24.11
C GLU A 53 19.65 48.67 23.41
N GLN A 54 19.58 49.27 22.20
CA GLN A 54 20.50 50.20 21.52
C GLN A 54 21.86 49.75 20.91
N ALA A 55 21.98 50.07 19.60
CA ALA A 55 23.20 50.24 18.80
C ALA A 55 23.92 51.57 19.15
N PRO A 56 25.13 51.95 18.64
CA PRO A 56 25.78 51.47 17.40
C PRO A 56 27.33 51.39 17.35
N THR A 57 27.82 50.96 16.17
CA THR A 57 29.05 51.38 15.42
C THR A 57 30.39 50.62 15.51
N GLN A 58 30.93 50.43 14.29
CA GLN A 58 32.34 50.37 13.83
C GLN A 58 33.08 49.03 13.64
N GLU A 59 33.07 48.59 12.36
CA GLU A 59 34.18 48.62 11.38
C GLU A 59 35.48 47.78 11.56
N VAL A 60 35.85 47.21 10.41
CA VAL A 60 37.19 46.82 9.89
C VAL A 60 37.45 45.31 9.67
N ALA A 61 37.79 45.09 8.40
CA ALA A 61 38.06 43.91 7.61
C ALA A 61 39.27 43.02 7.97
N VAL A 62 39.37 41.96 7.17
CA VAL A 62 40.58 41.35 6.55
C VAL A 62 40.85 39.89 6.96
N ALA A 63 40.48 38.96 6.08
CA ALA A 63 41.20 37.71 5.80
C ALA A 63 42.35 38.02 4.81
N PRO A 64 43.35 37.16 4.50
CA PRO A 64 43.38 35.69 4.67
C PRO A 64 44.76 35.10 5.07
N SER A 65 44.86 33.76 5.21
CA SER A 65 45.91 32.88 4.63
C SER A 65 46.10 31.59 5.45
N ALA A 66 45.97 30.44 4.78
CA ALA A 66 46.62 29.16 5.14
C ALA A 66 48.03 29.12 4.45
N PRO A 67 48.90 28.08 4.53
CA PRO A 67 48.73 26.73 5.10
C PRO A 67 49.98 26.14 5.82
N PHE A 68 49.91 24.83 6.14
CA PHE A 68 51.01 23.83 6.18
C PHE A 68 51.66 23.42 7.53
N SER A 69 51.42 22.13 7.86
CA SER A 69 52.33 21.08 8.37
C SER A 69 53.13 21.24 9.67
N GLN A 70 53.05 20.22 10.55
CA GLN A 70 54.18 19.34 10.92
C GLN A 70 53.76 18.17 11.82
N GLU A 71 54.61 17.14 11.80
CA GLU A 71 54.44 15.75 12.22
C GLU A 71 55.39 15.40 13.39
N PHE A 72 55.13 14.27 14.08
CA PHE A 72 55.97 13.56 15.09
C PHE A 72 56.20 14.26 16.46
N THR A 73 56.28 13.60 17.62
CA THR A 73 56.77 12.25 17.98
C THR A 73 56.26 11.81 19.38
N ALA A 74 56.37 10.51 19.65
CA ALA A 74 55.90 9.75 20.82
C ALA A 74 56.67 9.94 22.15
N PHE A 75 56.01 9.64 23.29
CA PHE A 75 56.60 8.92 24.43
C PHE A 75 55.52 8.35 25.38
N VAL A 76 55.74 7.14 25.91
CA VAL A 76 54.86 6.27 26.73
C VAL A 76 55.76 5.63 27.82
N PRO A 77 55.28 4.99 28.91
CA PRO A 77 54.52 5.37 30.12
C PRO A 77 55.38 5.14 31.41
N PRO A 78 54.81 4.89 32.62
CA PRO A 78 54.64 3.48 33.04
C PRO A 78 53.40 3.16 33.91
N GLN A 79 53.07 1.86 33.94
CA GLN A 79 52.08 1.16 34.79
C GLN A 79 52.80 0.41 35.93
N PRO A 80 52.12 0.03 37.02
CA PRO A 80 52.40 -1.23 37.75
C PRO A 80 51.12 -2.13 37.80
N SER A 81 51.11 -3.39 37.32
CA SER A 81 51.58 -4.64 37.96
C SER A 81 50.81 -4.96 39.26
N ALA A 82 50.25 -6.15 39.56
CA ALA A 82 50.40 -7.50 39.02
C ALA A 82 49.28 -8.44 39.56
N LYS A 83 48.99 -9.55 38.85
CA LYS A 83 48.82 -10.89 39.46
C LYS A 83 49.05 -11.99 38.41
N THR A 84 49.71 -13.06 38.83
CA THR A 84 50.56 -13.95 38.02
C THR A 84 50.14 -15.44 38.18
N LEU A 85 50.11 -16.18 37.04
CA LEU A 85 50.29 -17.65 36.76
C LEU A 85 49.35 -18.70 37.41
N GLN A 86 48.49 -19.45 36.68
CA GLN A 86 48.65 -20.63 35.75
C GLN A 86 48.86 -22.02 36.44
N PRO A 87 48.62 -23.20 35.80
CA PRO A 87 47.63 -23.65 34.78
C PRO A 87 47.07 -25.10 35.00
N VAL A 88 46.08 -25.56 34.21
CA VAL A 88 45.79 -27.01 33.94
C VAL A 88 45.45 -27.19 32.44
N PRO A 89 45.92 -28.27 31.75
CA PRO A 89 45.93 -28.36 30.30
C PRO A 89 44.78 -29.20 29.71
N GLY A 90 44.37 -28.84 28.50
CA GLY A 90 43.81 -29.79 27.53
C GLY A 90 42.50 -29.37 26.88
N GLN A 91 42.59 -28.84 25.65
CA GLN A 91 41.72 -29.32 24.56
C GLN A 91 42.28 -28.84 23.21
N LYS A 92 42.59 -29.82 22.36
CA LYS A 92 43.03 -29.64 20.99
C LYS A 92 41.80 -29.23 20.15
N GLY A 93 41.78 -27.99 19.65
CA GLY A 93 40.89 -27.56 18.58
C GLY A 93 41.66 -27.47 17.25
N PRO A 94 41.12 -27.93 16.12
CA PRO A 94 41.82 -27.90 14.84
C PRO A 94 41.92 -26.46 14.30
N LYS A 95 43.15 -25.99 14.07
CA LYS A 95 43.40 -24.75 13.33
C LYS A 95 43.11 -25.00 11.84
N LEU A 96 41.98 -24.50 11.34
CA LEU A 96 41.78 -24.37 9.89
C LEU A 96 42.67 -23.24 9.36
N SER A 97 43.80 -23.61 8.77
CA SER A 97 44.56 -22.72 7.90
C SER A 97 44.02 -22.83 6.48
N PHE A 98 43.36 -21.78 5.99
CA PHE A 98 43.00 -21.69 4.58
C PHE A 98 44.24 -21.31 3.77
N ASN A 99 44.81 -22.28 3.08
CA ASN A 99 45.69 -22.02 1.96
C ASN A 99 45.24 -22.85 0.75
N LYS A 100 45.00 -22.13 -0.36
CA LYS A 100 44.69 -22.52 -1.75
C LYS A 100 43.21 -22.40 -2.18
N PRO A 101 42.92 -21.70 -3.30
CA PRO A 101 41.56 -21.58 -3.84
C PRO A 101 41.19 -22.85 -4.61
N THR A 102 40.18 -23.58 -4.11
CA THR A 102 39.63 -24.76 -4.78
C THR A 102 38.36 -24.35 -5.54
N LYS A 103 38.31 -24.67 -6.84
CA LYS A 103 37.24 -24.33 -7.80
C LYS A 103 35.91 -25.08 -7.52
N PHE A 104 35.31 -24.87 -6.35
CA PHE A 104 34.01 -25.45 -5.96
C PHE A 104 32.91 -24.40 -5.70
N GLY A 105 33.21 -23.11 -5.85
CA GLY A 105 32.28 -22.00 -5.55
C GLY A 105 31.24 -21.69 -6.63
N LEU A 106 31.31 -22.28 -7.82
CA LEU A 106 30.41 -21.90 -8.93
C LEU A 106 29.14 -22.77 -9.03
N ALA A 107 29.18 -24.02 -8.57
CA ALA A 107 28.04 -24.94 -8.69
C ALA A 107 26.95 -24.71 -7.64
N VAL A 108 27.32 -24.35 -6.40
CA VAL A 108 26.35 -24.12 -5.31
C VAL A 108 25.61 -22.79 -5.50
N VAL A 109 26.29 -21.75 -6.00
CA VAL A 109 25.66 -20.45 -6.30
C VAL A 109 24.66 -20.58 -7.46
N ALA A 110 24.97 -21.37 -8.50
CA ALA A 110 24.03 -21.58 -9.61
C ALA A 110 22.76 -22.33 -9.19
N ILE A 111 22.87 -23.34 -8.32
CA ILE A 111 21.71 -24.11 -7.83
C ILE A 111 20.84 -23.27 -6.88
N VAL A 112 21.43 -22.51 -5.97
CA VAL A 112 20.68 -21.62 -5.05
C VAL A 112 20.03 -20.47 -5.82
N THR A 113 20.68 -19.92 -6.85
CA THR A 113 20.11 -18.87 -7.71
C THR A 113 18.99 -19.42 -8.60
N ALA A 114 19.12 -20.65 -9.12
CA ALA A 114 18.06 -21.30 -9.88
C ALA A 114 16.84 -21.63 -9.01
N ILE A 115 17.04 -22.13 -7.78
CA ILE A 115 15.94 -22.44 -6.85
C ILE A 115 15.24 -21.16 -6.38
N THR A 116 15.97 -20.07 -6.11
CA THR A 116 15.38 -18.77 -5.75
C THR A 116 14.68 -18.09 -6.94
N LEU A 117 15.21 -18.15 -8.16
CA LEU A 117 14.51 -17.66 -9.36
C LEU A 117 13.24 -18.47 -9.62
N VAL A 118 13.30 -19.80 -9.57
CA VAL A 118 12.11 -20.66 -9.69
C VAL A 118 11.09 -20.33 -8.58
N TRP A 119 11.52 -20.10 -7.34
CA TRP A 119 10.64 -19.65 -6.26
C TRP A 119 9.97 -18.30 -6.51
N ILE A 120 10.69 -17.32 -7.08
CA ILE A 120 10.14 -15.99 -7.42
C ILE A 120 9.09 -16.09 -8.56
N PHE A 121 9.27 -17.03 -9.50
CA PHE A 121 8.32 -17.21 -10.59
C PHE A 121 7.04 -18.00 -10.23
N PHE A 122 7.06 -18.80 -9.15
CA PHE A 122 5.88 -19.62 -8.77
C PHE A 122 5.10 -19.11 -7.54
N PHE A 123 5.58 -18.10 -6.79
CA PHE A 123 4.90 -17.63 -5.56
C PHE A 123 4.44 -16.16 -5.58
N THR A 124 4.56 -15.42 -6.68
CA THR A 124 4.18 -14.00 -6.70
C THR A 124 2.70 -13.74 -7.05
N GLY A 125 2.02 -14.67 -7.72
CA GLY A 125 0.62 -14.53 -8.13
C GLY A 125 -0.36 -14.46 -6.96
N THR A 126 -0.50 -15.55 -6.20
CA THR A 126 -1.39 -15.60 -5.02
C THR A 126 -1.10 -14.49 -4.01
N GLN A 127 0.16 -14.14 -3.74
CA GLN A 127 0.46 -13.11 -2.73
C GLN A 127 0.06 -11.70 -3.21
N SER A 128 0.15 -11.42 -4.52
CA SER A 128 -0.30 -10.16 -5.09
C SER A 128 -1.81 -9.94 -4.97
N LEU A 129 -2.59 -11.04 -4.96
CA LEU A 129 -4.05 -11.01 -4.85
C LEU A 129 -4.56 -10.79 -3.42
N ASN A 130 -3.75 -11.01 -2.38
CA ASN A 130 -4.19 -10.78 -1.00
C ASN A 130 -4.57 -9.30 -0.79
N GLY A 131 -5.75 -9.03 -0.22
CA GLY A 131 -6.24 -7.69 0.06
C GLY A 131 -7.66 -7.44 -0.46
N ILE A 132 -8.02 -6.16 -0.54
CA ILE A 132 -9.36 -5.68 -0.93
C ILE A 132 -9.33 -5.25 -2.39
N TRP A 133 -10.29 -5.74 -3.17
CA TRP A 133 -10.46 -5.44 -4.58
C TRP A 133 -11.81 -4.76 -4.78
N LEU A 134 -11.80 -3.53 -5.29
CA LEU A 134 -13.00 -2.73 -5.53
C LEU A 134 -13.15 -2.44 -7.01
N SER A 135 -14.33 -2.68 -7.57
CA SER A 135 -14.62 -2.36 -8.97
C SER A 135 -15.19 -0.96 -9.12
N ASN A 136 -16.15 -0.55 -8.30
CA ASN A 136 -16.71 0.80 -8.32
C ASN A 136 -17.26 1.14 -6.93
N THR A 137 -17.59 2.40 -6.69
CA THR A 137 -18.01 2.86 -5.36
C THR A 137 -19.39 2.36 -4.94
N ASP A 138 -20.19 1.82 -5.87
CA ASP A 138 -21.56 1.35 -5.61
C ASP A 138 -21.63 -0.19 -5.49
N SER A 139 -20.48 -0.87 -5.43
CA SER A 139 -20.39 -2.33 -5.36
C SER A 139 -19.69 -2.79 -4.10
N MET A 140 -20.09 -3.95 -3.58
CA MET A 140 -19.32 -4.62 -2.54
C MET A 140 -17.94 -5.03 -3.10
N PRO A 141 -16.87 -4.94 -2.31
CA PRO A 141 -15.55 -5.39 -2.75
C PRO A 141 -15.46 -6.92 -2.70
N VAL A 142 -14.43 -7.45 -3.37
CA VAL A 142 -13.95 -8.81 -3.18
C VAL A 142 -12.71 -8.75 -2.29
N VAL A 143 -12.71 -9.50 -1.19
CA VAL A 143 -11.59 -9.55 -0.24
C VAL A 143 -10.95 -10.92 -0.25
N TYR A 144 -9.65 -10.96 -0.44
CA TYR A 144 -8.86 -12.18 -0.37
C TYR A 144 -7.96 -12.17 0.86
N GLU A 145 -8.18 -13.15 1.73
CA GLU A 145 -7.36 -13.43 2.91
C GLU A 145 -6.52 -14.68 2.64
N LEU A 146 -5.30 -14.49 2.14
CA LEU A 146 -4.47 -15.58 1.61
C LEU A 146 -3.25 -15.90 2.49
N ASN A 147 -2.98 -15.06 3.49
CA ASN A 147 -1.83 -15.19 4.41
C ASN A 147 -2.13 -16.04 5.65
N GLY A 148 -3.41 -16.35 5.92
CA GLY A 148 -3.82 -17.16 7.07
C GLY A 148 -3.67 -18.66 6.84
N LYS A 149 -3.74 -19.45 7.94
CA LYS A 149 -3.78 -20.93 7.87
C LYS A 149 -4.94 -21.42 7.02
N THR A 150 -6.09 -20.77 7.16
CA THR A 150 -7.25 -20.97 6.29
C THR A 150 -7.35 -19.77 5.37
N LYS A 151 -7.16 -20.00 4.07
CA LYS A 151 -7.33 -18.97 3.05
C LYS A 151 -8.81 -18.79 2.75
N LYS A 152 -9.25 -17.55 2.54
CA LYS A 152 -10.67 -17.23 2.38
C LYS A 152 -10.92 -16.14 1.36
N VAL A 153 -12.15 -16.12 0.85
CA VAL A 153 -12.76 -15.01 0.12
C VAL A 153 -13.85 -14.41 1.01
N ASN A 154 -13.94 -13.08 1.04
CA ASN A 154 -14.97 -12.32 1.73
C ASN A 154 -15.20 -12.79 3.20
N THR A 155 -14.10 -13.06 3.92
CA THR A 155 -14.05 -13.47 5.34
C THR A 155 -14.68 -14.81 5.69
N THR A 156 -15.60 -15.30 4.87
CA THR A 156 -16.52 -16.38 5.19
C THR A 156 -16.34 -17.61 4.31
N LEU A 157 -15.90 -17.44 3.05
CA LEU A 157 -15.83 -18.52 2.07
C LEU A 157 -14.43 -19.14 2.04
N PRO A 158 -14.21 -20.36 2.58
CA PRO A 158 -12.90 -20.98 2.57
C PRO A 158 -12.47 -21.35 1.15
N ILE A 159 -11.24 -21.00 0.80
CA ILE A 159 -10.62 -21.44 -0.46
C ILE A 159 -10.12 -22.87 -0.25
N LYS A 160 -10.70 -23.82 -0.97
CA LYS A 160 -10.34 -25.24 -0.92
C LYS A 160 -9.19 -25.58 -1.85
N LYS A 161 -9.12 -24.91 -2.99
CA LYS A 161 -8.09 -25.14 -4.00
C LYS A 161 -7.70 -23.83 -4.66
N ILE A 162 -6.40 -23.67 -4.90
CA ILE A 162 -5.81 -22.60 -5.69
C ILE A 162 -5.19 -23.25 -6.91
N ILE A 163 -5.45 -22.70 -8.10
CA ILE A 163 -4.87 -23.13 -9.37
C ILE A 163 -4.18 -21.91 -9.99
N GLU A 164 -2.94 -22.06 -10.43
CA GLU A 164 -2.10 -20.96 -10.92
C GLU A 164 -1.42 -21.33 -12.24
N GLY A 165 -0.91 -20.30 -12.92
CA GLY A 165 -0.10 -20.45 -14.13
C GLY A 165 -0.79 -21.21 -15.25
N LYS A 166 -0.04 -22.08 -15.93
CA LYS A 166 -0.53 -22.79 -17.14
C LYS A 166 -1.76 -23.67 -16.88
N GLU A 167 -1.88 -24.25 -15.68
CA GLU A 167 -3.05 -25.06 -15.34
C GLU A 167 -4.29 -24.20 -15.14
N ALA A 168 -4.15 -23.01 -14.56
CA ALA A 168 -5.25 -22.06 -14.43
C ALA A 168 -5.70 -21.54 -15.79
N GLU A 169 -4.75 -21.19 -16.66
CA GLU A 169 -5.05 -20.75 -18.03
C GLU A 169 -5.78 -21.85 -18.82
N LYS A 170 -5.31 -23.09 -18.73
CA LYS A 170 -5.97 -24.23 -19.37
C LYS A 170 -7.41 -24.42 -18.90
N GLU A 171 -7.64 -24.35 -17.58
CA GLU A 171 -8.99 -24.49 -17.03
C GLU A 171 -9.89 -23.31 -17.43
N PHE A 172 -9.36 -22.08 -17.42
CA PHE A 172 -10.07 -20.90 -17.91
C PHE A 172 -10.47 -21.05 -19.39
N VAL A 173 -9.56 -21.46 -20.28
CA VAL A 173 -9.86 -21.67 -21.70
C VAL A 173 -10.88 -22.79 -21.92
N GLN A 174 -10.82 -23.86 -21.13
CA GLN A 174 -11.83 -24.92 -21.17
C GLN A 174 -13.22 -24.40 -20.80
N LYS A 175 -13.33 -23.60 -19.73
CA LYS A 175 -14.59 -23.00 -19.32
C LYS A 175 -15.10 -21.98 -20.35
N LEU A 176 -14.20 -21.13 -20.89
CA LEU A 176 -14.49 -20.18 -21.96
C LEU A 176 -15.04 -20.88 -23.21
N SER A 177 -14.46 -22.02 -23.60
CA SER A 177 -14.92 -22.80 -24.74
C SER A 177 -16.34 -23.32 -24.56
N ALA A 178 -16.74 -23.65 -23.32
CA ALA A 178 -18.09 -24.12 -23.01
C ALA A 178 -19.16 -23.02 -23.18
N LEU A 179 -18.79 -21.74 -23.07
CA LEU A 179 -19.70 -20.61 -23.35
C LEU A 179 -20.02 -20.45 -24.84
N ASN A 180 -19.22 -21.06 -25.73
CA ASN A 180 -19.40 -20.99 -27.18
C ASN A 180 -19.53 -19.55 -27.71
N LEU A 181 -18.72 -18.62 -27.19
CA LEU A 181 -18.73 -17.23 -27.64
C LEU A 181 -18.06 -17.12 -29.02
N PRO A 182 -18.73 -16.51 -30.02
CA PRO A 182 -18.15 -16.41 -31.36
C PRO A 182 -16.95 -15.46 -31.33
N ASN A 183 -15.84 -15.92 -31.90
CA ASN A 183 -14.56 -15.21 -31.99
C ASN A 183 -13.87 -14.91 -30.63
N ILE A 184 -14.22 -15.65 -29.56
CA ILE A 184 -13.56 -15.56 -28.25
C ILE A 184 -13.32 -16.98 -27.73
N GLN A 185 -12.16 -17.57 -28.06
CA GLN A 185 -11.85 -18.97 -27.70
C GLN A 185 -10.59 -19.09 -26.84
N THR A 186 -9.73 -18.08 -26.87
CA THR A 186 -8.46 -18.06 -26.14
C THR A 186 -8.42 -16.90 -25.14
N LEU A 187 -7.50 -16.96 -24.19
CA LEU A 187 -7.21 -15.82 -23.31
C LEU A 187 -6.80 -14.57 -24.11
N ALA A 188 -6.05 -14.75 -25.19
CA ALA A 188 -5.65 -13.65 -26.07
C ALA A 188 -6.84 -12.99 -26.78
N ASP A 189 -7.88 -13.75 -27.13
CA ASP A 189 -9.12 -13.19 -27.70
C ASP A 189 -9.89 -12.38 -26.66
N VAL A 190 -9.98 -12.87 -25.42
CA VAL A 190 -10.56 -12.12 -24.29
C VAL A 190 -9.80 -10.83 -24.09
N ASP A 191 -8.47 -10.91 -24.03
CA ASP A 191 -7.62 -9.74 -23.83
C ASP A 191 -7.80 -8.70 -24.94
N LYS A 192 -7.80 -9.16 -26.20
CA LYS A 192 -8.04 -8.29 -27.35
C LYS A 192 -9.45 -7.68 -27.32
N LYS A 193 -10.48 -8.46 -26.98
CA LYS A 193 -11.87 -8.01 -26.98
C LYS A 193 -12.14 -6.96 -25.90
N PHE A 194 -11.55 -7.14 -24.72
CA PHE A 194 -11.80 -6.30 -23.54
C PHE A 194 -10.67 -5.31 -23.24
N HIS A 195 -9.68 -5.19 -24.14
CA HIS A 195 -8.52 -4.32 -24.02
C HIS A 195 -7.73 -4.57 -22.72
N LEU A 196 -7.49 -5.85 -22.42
CA LEU A 196 -6.75 -6.31 -21.25
C LEU A 196 -5.31 -6.66 -21.62
N LYS A 197 -4.48 -6.80 -20.58
CA LYS A 197 -3.09 -7.27 -20.67
C LYS A 197 -2.87 -8.24 -19.52
N THR A 198 -3.47 -9.41 -19.62
CA THR A 198 -3.43 -10.42 -18.56
C THR A 198 -2.01 -10.94 -18.42
N LYS A 199 -1.44 -10.75 -17.23
CA LYS A 199 -0.12 -11.24 -16.85
C LYS A 199 -0.20 -12.67 -16.32
N GLU A 200 -1.25 -12.96 -15.56
CA GLU A 200 -1.41 -14.23 -14.87
C GLU A 200 -2.89 -14.55 -14.66
N VAL A 201 -3.22 -15.85 -14.75
CA VAL A 201 -4.54 -16.38 -14.38
C VAL A 201 -4.41 -17.14 -13.07
N VAL A 202 -5.26 -16.84 -12.10
CA VAL A 202 -5.36 -17.55 -10.83
C VAL A 202 -6.82 -17.91 -10.58
N ILE A 203 -7.08 -19.17 -10.24
CA ILE A 203 -8.42 -19.66 -9.93
C ILE A 203 -8.50 -20.04 -8.45
N PHE A 204 -9.44 -19.44 -7.74
CA PHE A 204 -9.80 -19.84 -6.38
C PHE A 204 -11.08 -20.65 -6.41
N LYS A 205 -11.03 -21.89 -5.90
CA LYS A 205 -12.20 -22.75 -5.75
C LYS A 205 -12.63 -22.80 -4.29
N THR A 206 -13.89 -22.47 -4.05
CA THR A 206 -14.57 -22.59 -2.76
C THR A 206 -15.58 -23.74 -2.81
N ASP A 207 -16.35 -23.93 -1.73
CA ASP A 207 -17.50 -24.85 -1.73
C ASP A 207 -18.63 -24.24 -2.57
N GLY A 208 -18.62 -24.53 -3.88
CA GLY A 208 -19.69 -24.18 -4.81
C GLY A 208 -19.44 -22.96 -5.70
N LEU A 209 -18.25 -22.37 -5.70
CA LEU A 209 -17.88 -21.28 -6.60
C LEU A 209 -16.43 -21.41 -7.07
N ALA A 210 -16.17 -21.07 -8.33
CA ALA A 210 -14.84 -20.74 -8.83
C ALA A 210 -14.74 -19.23 -9.10
N LEU A 211 -13.66 -18.60 -8.64
CA LEU A 211 -13.33 -17.22 -8.95
C LEU A 211 -12.10 -17.20 -9.85
N TYR A 212 -12.29 -16.73 -11.08
CA TYR A 212 -11.22 -16.59 -12.07
C TYR A 212 -10.68 -15.17 -11.98
N ASN A 213 -9.41 -15.06 -11.61
CA ASN A 213 -8.70 -13.81 -11.48
C ASN A 213 -7.73 -13.70 -12.65
N LEU A 214 -7.96 -12.72 -13.52
CA LEU A 214 -7.03 -12.36 -14.59
C LEU A 214 -6.27 -11.13 -14.09
N LEU A 215 -5.11 -11.37 -13.48
CA LEU A 215 -4.26 -10.33 -12.96
C LEU A 215 -3.62 -9.57 -14.12
N GLN A 216 -3.82 -8.26 -14.14
CA GLN A 216 -3.40 -7.41 -15.24
C GLN A 216 -1.99 -6.86 -15.00
N SER A 217 -1.28 -6.56 -16.09
CA SER A 217 0.08 -6.01 -16.02
C SER A 217 0.16 -4.65 -15.32
N ASN A 218 -0.93 -3.89 -15.27
CA ASN A 218 -1.03 -2.61 -14.57
C ASN A 218 -1.44 -2.73 -13.09
N GLY A 219 -1.50 -3.94 -12.54
CA GLY A 219 -1.86 -4.19 -11.15
C GLY A 219 -3.36 -4.25 -10.85
N THR A 220 -4.23 -4.00 -11.84
CA THR A 220 -5.67 -4.29 -11.71
C THR A 220 -5.94 -5.78 -11.84
N ASN A 221 -7.14 -6.22 -11.49
CA ASN A 221 -7.55 -7.62 -11.58
C ASN A 221 -8.93 -7.70 -12.22
N VAL A 222 -9.13 -8.60 -13.18
CA VAL A 222 -10.47 -8.89 -13.68
C VAL A 222 -10.97 -10.14 -12.99
N ILE A 223 -12.08 -10.02 -12.27
CA ILE A 223 -12.61 -11.10 -11.44
C ILE A 223 -13.92 -11.57 -12.03
N PHE A 224 -13.97 -12.85 -12.41
CA PHE A 224 -15.18 -13.51 -12.88
C PHE A 224 -15.62 -14.61 -11.92
N SER A 225 -16.93 -14.81 -11.84
CA SER A 225 -17.54 -15.92 -11.13
C SER A 225 -17.86 -17.09 -12.08
N ASP A 226 -17.75 -18.30 -11.53
CA ASP A 226 -18.14 -19.64 -12.02
C ASP A 226 -18.20 -19.86 -13.54
N ASP A 227 -19.21 -19.26 -14.17
CA ASP A 227 -19.57 -19.51 -15.57
C ASP A 227 -18.88 -18.61 -16.58
N LEU A 228 -18.17 -17.56 -16.11
CA LEU A 228 -17.62 -16.51 -16.97
C LEU A 228 -18.72 -15.77 -17.77
N ASP A 229 -19.98 -15.84 -17.34
CA ASP A 229 -21.14 -15.23 -17.99
C ASP A 229 -20.99 -13.72 -18.22
N ASP A 230 -20.20 -13.05 -17.37
CA ASP A 230 -19.83 -11.65 -17.54
C ASP A 230 -19.19 -11.38 -18.92
N LEU A 231 -18.40 -12.31 -19.46
CA LEU A 231 -17.82 -12.19 -20.80
C LEU A 231 -18.89 -12.18 -21.89
N ALA A 232 -19.95 -12.97 -21.72
CA ALA A 232 -21.10 -12.98 -22.62
C ALA A 232 -21.93 -11.70 -22.45
N TYR A 233 -22.21 -11.33 -21.20
CA TYR A 233 -23.06 -10.20 -20.83
C TYR A 233 -22.47 -8.86 -21.28
N TYR A 234 -21.18 -8.62 -21.05
CA TYR A 234 -20.55 -7.34 -21.40
C TYR A 234 -19.93 -7.32 -22.81
N LYS A 235 -20.14 -8.35 -23.64
CA LYS A 235 -19.54 -8.48 -24.97
C LYS A 235 -19.72 -7.23 -25.86
N SER A 236 -20.83 -6.51 -25.73
CA SER A 236 -21.13 -5.30 -26.50
C SER A 236 -20.94 -4.00 -25.71
N ASN A 237 -20.64 -4.07 -24.40
CA ASN A 237 -20.57 -2.90 -23.52
C ASN A 237 -19.27 -2.88 -22.71
N LEU A 238 -18.20 -2.41 -23.36
CA LEU A 238 -16.88 -2.31 -22.75
C LEU A 238 -16.84 -1.33 -21.57
N SER A 239 -17.68 -0.29 -21.59
CA SER A 239 -17.75 0.68 -20.48
C SER A 239 -18.26 0.01 -19.21
N GLU A 240 -19.36 -0.73 -19.32
CA GLU A 240 -19.94 -1.44 -18.17
C GLU A 240 -19.03 -2.61 -17.72
N PHE A 241 -18.40 -3.32 -18.66
CA PHE A 241 -17.36 -4.31 -18.36
C PHE A 241 -16.28 -3.70 -17.46
N LYS A 242 -15.70 -2.58 -17.89
CA LYS A 242 -14.66 -1.89 -17.13
C LYS A 242 -15.19 -1.53 -15.75
N LYS A 243 -16.38 -0.93 -15.67
CA LYS A 243 -16.99 -0.50 -14.40
C LYS A 243 -17.18 -1.65 -13.40
N ARG A 244 -17.64 -2.83 -13.85
CA ARG A 244 -18.08 -3.92 -12.96
C ARG A 244 -17.10 -5.07 -12.79
N ALA A 245 -16.38 -5.45 -13.84
CA ALA A 245 -15.54 -6.66 -13.85
C ALA A 245 -14.06 -6.38 -13.61
N VAL A 246 -13.58 -5.15 -13.87
CA VAL A 246 -12.21 -4.75 -13.56
C VAL A 246 -12.18 -4.25 -12.11
N PHE A 247 -11.24 -4.73 -11.31
CA PHE A 247 -11.09 -4.35 -9.91
C PHE A 247 -9.72 -3.70 -9.71
N GLN A 248 -9.69 -2.66 -8.89
CA GLN A 248 -8.47 -2.07 -8.38
C GLN A 248 -8.25 -2.48 -6.93
N LYS A 249 -6.99 -2.62 -6.56
CA LYS A 249 -6.61 -2.92 -5.19
C LYS A 249 -6.80 -1.68 -4.31
N ILE A 250 -7.40 -1.87 -3.14
CA ILE A 250 -7.61 -0.83 -2.13
C ILE A 250 -6.92 -1.26 -0.84
N GLU A 251 -6.26 -0.33 -0.18
CA GLU A 251 -5.74 -0.49 1.16
C GLU A 251 -6.44 0.51 2.09
N TYR A 252 -6.74 0.06 3.31
CA TYR A 252 -7.32 0.97 4.28
C TYR A 252 -6.29 2.03 4.70
N PRO A 253 -6.71 3.28 4.88
CA PRO A 253 -5.86 4.36 5.37
C PRO A 253 -5.19 4.01 6.70
N ASP A 254 -3.89 4.31 6.83
CA ASP A 254 -3.11 4.01 8.05
C ASP A 254 -3.72 4.64 9.31
N VAL A 255 -4.33 5.81 9.18
CA VAL A 255 -5.02 6.49 10.29
C VAL A 255 -6.17 5.65 10.88
N LEU A 256 -6.82 4.82 10.06
CA LEU A 256 -7.91 3.93 10.48
C LEU A 256 -7.40 2.60 11.03
N VAL A 257 -6.14 2.20 10.78
CA VAL A 257 -5.60 0.93 11.27
C VAL A 257 -5.44 0.99 12.80
N GLY A 258 -6.01 0.01 13.50
CA GLY A 258 -5.97 -0.07 14.96
C GLY A 258 -7.19 -0.75 15.57
N LYS A 259 -7.21 -0.81 16.90
CA LYS A 259 -8.36 -1.26 17.69
C LYS A 259 -9.25 -0.07 17.99
N TRP A 260 -10.55 -0.25 17.87
CA TRP A 260 -11.55 0.79 18.03
C TRP A 260 -12.70 0.29 18.90
N LYS A 261 -13.25 1.19 19.71
CA LYS A 261 -14.49 0.97 20.47
C LYS A 261 -15.52 2.00 20.04
N ASN A 262 -16.79 1.60 20.01
CA ASN A 262 -17.87 2.55 19.79
C ASN A 262 -18.09 3.39 21.06
N VAL A 263 -18.17 4.72 20.91
CA VAL A 263 -18.45 5.64 22.04
C VAL A 263 -19.85 6.22 22.02
N THR A 264 -20.61 5.96 20.95
CA THR A 264 -22.03 6.29 20.82
C THR A 264 -22.97 5.18 21.29
N ASN A 265 -22.48 3.95 21.37
CA ASN A 265 -23.20 2.82 21.94
C ASN A 265 -22.63 2.53 23.35
N ASN A 266 -23.51 2.35 24.34
CA ASN A 266 -23.12 2.09 25.74
C ASN A 266 -22.64 0.65 25.98
N ASP A 267 -22.49 -0.16 24.93
CA ASP A 267 -21.92 -1.50 25.03
C ASP A 267 -20.39 -1.43 24.89
N ASP A 268 -19.73 -1.21 26.03
CA ASP A 268 -18.27 -1.15 26.18
C ASP A 268 -17.55 -2.44 25.73
N HIS A 269 -18.27 -3.53 25.45
CA HIS A 269 -17.70 -4.80 25.01
C HIS A 269 -17.47 -4.89 23.49
N LEU A 270 -17.99 -3.95 22.70
CA LEU A 270 -17.85 -3.93 21.24
C LEU A 270 -16.55 -3.23 20.80
N VAL A 271 -15.44 -3.98 20.88
CA VAL A 271 -14.14 -3.60 20.29
C VAL A 271 -13.96 -4.32 18.95
N PHE A 272 -13.58 -3.57 17.92
CA PHE A 272 -13.24 -4.12 16.61
C PHE A 272 -11.84 -3.68 16.17
N GLN A 273 -11.18 -4.52 15.37
CA GLN A 273 -9.85 -4.28 14.82
C GLN A 273 -9.97 -3.92 13.34
N ILE A 274 -9.36 -2.81 12.94
CA ILE A 274 -9.11 -2.47 11.55
C ILE A 274 -7.67 -2.81 11.20
N THR A 275 -7.47 -3.46 10.05
CA THR A 275 -6.16 -3.72 9.43
C THR A 275 -6.10 -3.08 8.05
N LYS A 276 -4.91 -3.06 7.41
CA LYS A 276 -4.77 -2.59 6.02
C LYS A 276 -5.65 -3.36 5.02
N ASN A 277 -5.99 -4.61 5.36
CA ASN A 277 -6.75 -5.53 4.50
C ASN A 277 -8.23 -5.65 4.90
N GLY A 278 -8.72 -4.82 5.82
CA GLY A 278 -10.12 -4.82 6.24
C GLY A 278 -10.31 -4.84 7.76
N ALA A 279 -11.57 -4.80 8.18
CA ALA A 279 -11.98 -4.80 9.58
C ALA A 279 -12.45 -6.19 10.05
N SER A 280 -12.19 -6.51 11.32
CA SER A 280 -12.64 -7.74 11.97
C SER A 280 -14.11 -7.66 12.34
N ASN A 281 -14.85 -8.76 12.19
CA ASN A 281 -16.25 -8.91 12.66
C ASN A 281 -17.24 -7.90 12.05
N THR A 282 -16.90 -7.29 10.92
CA THR A 282 -17.80 -6.47 10.12
C THR A 282 -18.05 -7.13 8.77
N ASP A 283 -19.08 -6.68 8.08
CA ASP A 283 -19.23 -7.00 6.66
C ASP A 283 -18.01 -6.54 5.87
N VAL A 284 -17.80 -7.22 4.74
CA VAL A 284 -16.70 -6.94 3.82
C VAL A 284 -16.94 -5.60 3.17
N THR A 285 -16.09 -4.63 3.50
CA THR A 285 -16.22 -3.25 3.02
C THR A 285 -14.89 -2.67 2.54
N ALA A 286 -14.96 -1.67 1.67
CA ALA A 286 -13.81 -0.94 1.15
C ALA A 286 -13.91 0.52 1.59
N ILE A 287 -12.87 1.03 2.24
CA ILE A 287 -12.78 2.43 2.61
C ILE A 287 -11.72 3.09 1.73
N TYR A 288 -12.07 4.21 1.12
CA TYR A 288 -11.21 4.92 0.17
C TYR A 288 -11.31 6.44 0.37
N PRO A 289 -10.29 7.23 0.02
CA PRO A 289 -10.35 8.70 0.13
C PRO A 289 -11.49 9.29 -0.70
N LEU A 290 -12.20 10.29 -0.17
CA LEU A 290 -13.29 10.98 -0.88
C LEU A 290 -12.84 11.46 -2.27
N VAL A 291 -11.64 12.03 -2.33
CA VAL A 291 -10.99 12.54 -3.56
C VAL A 291 -10.74 11.47 -4.63
N ASP A 292 -10.81 10.19 -4.28
CA ASP A 292 -10.58 9.07 -5.19
C ASP A 292 -11.87 8.54 -5.83
N THR A 293 -13.05 9.09 -5.46
CA THR A 293 -14.37 8.63 -5.91
C THR A 293 -14.47 8.52 -7.42
N ASP A 294 -14.14 9.59 -8.13
CA ASP A 294 -14.27 9.60 -9.59
C ASP A 294 -13.17 8.75 -10.25
N ARG A 295 -12.00 8.59 -9.62
CA ARG A 295 -10.94 7.70 -10.12
C ARG A 295 -11.34 6.24 -10.06
N ILE A 296 -12.01 5.85 -8.99
CA ILE A 296 -12.52 4.48 -8.82
C ILE A 296 -13.63 4.18 -9.83
N ASN A 297 -14.49 5.16 -10.11
CA ASN A 297 -15.62 4.98 -11.01
C ASN A 297 -15.29 5.18 -12.50
N ASP A 298 -14.36 6.08 -12.81
CA ASP A 298 -13.97 6.40 -14.18
C ASP A 298 -12.70 5.67 -14.61
N LYS A 299 -12.91 4.51 -15.23
CA LYS A 299 -11.85 3.66 -15.81
C LYS A 299 -11.58 3.97 -17.28
N SER A 300 -12.08 5.09 -17.79
CA SER A 300 -11.74 5.58 -19.13
C SER A 300 -10.35 6.21 -19.17
N GLY A 301 -9.75 6.50 -18.00
CA GLY A 301 -8.44 7.14 -17.89
C GLY A 301 -8.50 8.67 -17.89
N ASN A 302 -9.69 9.26 -18.02
CA ASN A 302 -9.91 10.70 -17.94
C ASN A 302 -10.54 11.10 -16.60
N SER A 303 -10.02 10.54 -15.51
CA SER A 303 -10.49 10.84 -14.17
C SER A 303 -9.91 12.17 -13.68
N HIS A 304 -10.47 13.27 -14.16
CA HIS A 304 -10.51 14.47 -13.35
C HIS A 304 -11.84 14.42 -12.61
N SER A 305 -11.77 14.20 -11.30
CA SER A 305 -12.91 14.52 -10.46
C SER A 305 -13.31 15.96 -10.74
N SER A 306 -14.59 16.25 -10.90
CA SER A 306 -14.96 17.66 -10.88
C SER A 306 -14.71 18.12 -9.46
N ASP A 307 -13.64 18.92 -9.27
CA ASP A 307 -13.30 19.51 -7.98
C ASP A 307 -14.55 20.12 -7.33
N ASP A 308 -15.47 20.64 -8.14
CA ASP A 308 -16.78 21.14 -7.74
C ASP A 308 -17.66 20.13 -6.98
N LYS A 309 -17.77 18.87 -7.44
CA LYS A 309 -18.58 17.84 -6.78
C LYS A 309 -17.95 17.44 -5.45
N ILE A 310 -16.66 17.15 -5.43
CA ILE A 310 -15.92 16.80 -4.20
C ILE A 310 -15.96 17.95 -3.20
N ASN A 311 -15.77 19.19 -3.65
CA ASN A 311 -15.85 20.38 -2.80
C ASN A 311 -17.26 20.57 -2.23
N THR A 312 -18.30 20.23 -2.99
CA THR A 312 -19.69 20.30 -2.51
C THR A 312 -19.96 19.25 -1.43
N GLU A 313 -19.59 17.99 -1.66
CA GLU A 313 -19.70 16.92 -0.64
C GLU A 313 -18.88 17.26 0.60
N PHE A 314 -17.63 17.71 0.42
CA PHE A 314 -16.74 18.07 1.51
C PHE A 314 -17.29 19.19 2.39
N LYS A 315 -17.92 20.23 1.81
CA LYS A 315 -18.54 21.31 2.59
C LYS A 315 -19.65 20.80 3.52
N GLN A 316 -20.45 19.83 3.07
CA GLN A 316 -21.51 19.24 3.91
C GLN A 316 -20.90 18.41 5.05
N VAL A 317 -19.92 17.56 4.74
CA VAL A 317 -19.18 16.80 5.75
C VAL A 317 -18.52 17.74 6.76
N GLN A 318 -17.80 18.76 6.31
CA GLN A 318 -17.12 19.73 7.15
C GLN A 318 -18.09 20.45 8.09
N LYS A 319 -19.26 20.85 7.58
CA LYS A 319 -20.33 21.46 8.39
C LYS A 319 -20.78 20.52 9.50
N GLU A 320 -21.05 19.25 9.20
CA GLU A 320 -21.53 18.32 10.21
C GLU A 320 -20.44 17.98 11.23
N ILE A 321 -19.19 17.79 10.80
CA ILE A 321 -18.06 17.55 11.71
C ILE A 321 -17.89 18.73 12.68
N LYS A 322 -18.10 19.97 12.21
CA LYS A 322 -18.12 21.15 13.07
C LYS A 322 -19.27 21.15 14.08
N ASN A 323 -20.47 20.68 13.68
CA ASN A 323 -21.60 20.52 14.61
C ASN A 323 -21.28 19.53 15.74
N GLN A 324 -20.46 18.52 15.46
CA GLN A 324 -19.98 17.55 16.45
C GLN A 324 -18.81 18.08 17.30
N GLY A 325 -18.39 19.33 17.12
CA GLY A 325 -17.32 19.97 17.91
C GLY A 325 -15.91 19.67 17.43
N TYR A 326 -15.74 19.17 16.21
CA TYR A 326 -14.43 18.85 15.62
C TYR A 326 -14.19 19.66 14.35
N THR A 327 -12.98 19.56 13.79
CA THR A 327 -12.61 20.22 12.54
C THR A 327 -12.00 19.21 11.58
N VAL A 328 -12.32 19.36 10.29
CA VAL A 328 -11.66 18.70 9.17
C VAL A 328 -11.31 19.77 8.14
N ASN A 329 -10.06 19.80 7.68
CA ASN A 329 -9.54 20.93 6.90
C ASN A 329 -9.43 20.61 5.41
N SER A 330 -9.41 19.32 5.05
CA SER A 330 -9.27 18.88 3.67
C SER A 330 -10.20 17.72 3.32
N ALA A 331 -10.71 17.73 2.08
CA ALA A 331 -11.39 16.57 1.51
C ALA A 331 -10.51 15.31 1.46
N ARG A 332 -9.17 15.47 1.49
CA ARG A 332 -8.21 14.35 1.57
C ARG A 332 -8.23 13.62 2.92
N GLU A 333 -8.74 14.28 3.97
CA GLU A 333 -8.90 13.71 5.31
C GLU A 333 -10.26 13.03 5.49
N VAL A 334 -11.14 13.10 4.48
CA VAL A 334 -12.45 12.45 4.45
C VAL A 334 -12.35 11.18 3.63
N TYR A 335 -12.87 10.09 4.16
CA TYR A 335 -12.96 8.82 3.47
C TYR A 335 -14.41 8.44 3.24
N LYS A 336 -14.66 7.59 2.25
CA LYS A 336 -15.95 6.99 1.97
C LYS A 336 -15.89 5.49 2.11
N GLU A 337 -17.00 4.95 2.58
CA GLU A 337 -17.27 3.53 2.53
C GLU A 337 -17.98 3.18 1.22
N ALA A 338 -17.44 2.20 0.47
CA ALA A 338 -18.08 1.70 -0.74
C ALA A 338 -19.42 1.04 -0.42
N TYR A 339 -20.32 1.00 -1.41
CA TYR A 339 -21.69 0.49 -1.33
C TYR A 339 -22.63 1.32 -0.43
N THR A 340 -22.30 1.52 0.84
CA THR A 340 -23.13 2.30 1.77
C THR A 340 -23.06 3.80 1.51
N ASN A 341 -21.97 4.26 0.89
CA ASN A 341 -21.65 5.67 0.65
C ASN A 341 -21.55 6.51 1.95
N SER A 342 -21.30 5.86 3.09
CA SER A 342 -21.07 6.54 4.37
C SER A 342 -19.74 7.31 4.35
N TYR A 343 -19.66 8.39 5.12
CA TYR A 343 -18.43 9.17 5.30
C TYR A 343 -17.74 8.77 6.60
N ILE A 344 -16.44 8.51 6.50
CA ILE A 344 -15.56 8.12 7.60
C ILE A 344 -14.54 9.23 7.79
N VAL A 345 -14.61 9.92 8.92
CA VAL A 345 -13.81 11.13 9.17
C VAL A 345 -12.98 10.97 10.45
N PRO A 346 -11.67 10.71 10.33
CA PRO A 346 -10.75 10.80 11.46
C PRO A 346 -10.69 12.21 12.01
N VAL A 347 -10.79 12.33 13.34
CA VAL A 347 -10.69 13.58 14.08
C VAL A 347 -9.77 13.41 15.29
N ASP A 348 -9.45 14.51 15.98
CA ASP A 348 -8.56 14.51 17.15
C ASP A 348 -7.22 13.80 16.89
N GLY A 349 -6.59 14.13 15.75
CA GLY A 349 -5.33 13.53 15.32
C GLY A 349 -5.43 12.03 15.01
N GLY A 350 -6.62 11.54 14.62
CA GLY A 350 -6.85 10.12 14.32
C GLY A 350 -7.08 9.24 15.55
N LYS A 351 -7.34 9.84 16.71
CA LYS A 351 -7.74 9.11 17.93
C LYS A 351 -9.23 8.76 17.93
N LYS A 352 -10.04 9.51 17.18
CA LYS A 352 -11.47 9.27 17.02
C LYS A 352 -11.83 9.27 15.55
N VAL A 353 -12.92 8.60 15.22
CA VAL A 353 -13.51 8.63 13.88
C VAL A 353 -15.00 8.89 14.03
N ILE A 354 -15.50 9.86 13.28
CA ILE A 354 -16.92 10.13 13.13
C ILE A 354 -17.41 9.44 11.85
N VAL A 355 -18.54 8.77 11.95
CA VAL A 355 -19.24 8.15 10.82
C VAL A 355 -20.49 8.95 10.53
N LEU A 356 -20.64 9.42 9.29
CA LEU A 356 -21.86 10.02 8.77
C LEU A 356 -22.48 9.09 7.74
N ASP A 357 -23.81 9.07 7.61
CA ASP A 357 -24.43 8.40 6.47
C ASP A 357 -24.28 9.19 5.17
N LYS A 358 -24.74 8.58 4.07
CA LYS A 358 -24.79 9.19 2.74
C LYS A 358 -25.52 10.55 2.67
N ASP A 359 -26.39 10.82 3.64
CA ASP A 359 -27.19 12.05 3.74
C ASP A 359 -26.57 13.03 4.74
N TYR A 360 -25.30 12.81 5.10
CA TYR A 360 -24.48 13.62 6.00
C TYR A 360 -24.95 13.64 7.46
N ASN A 361 -25.84 12.74 7.87
CA ASN A 361 -26.28 12.70 9.26
C ASN A 361 -25.27 11.92 10.11
N PHE A 362 -25.00 12.44 11.31
CA PHE A 362 -24.21 11.72 12.31
C PHE A 362 -24.82 10.35 12.62
N LYS A 363 -24.00 9.30 12.51
CA LYS A 363 -24.39 7.92 12.84
C LYS A 363 -23.73 7.41 14.10
N SER A 364 -22.42 7.56 14.19
CA SER A 364 -21.66 7.01 15.29
C SER A 364 -20.31 7.70 15.43
N MET A 365 -19.69 7.49 16.58
CA MET A 365 -18.31 7.84 16.82
C MET A 365 -17.60 6.63 17.42
N VAL A 366 -16.36 6.41 16.99
CA VAL A 366 -15.48 5.39 17.54
C VAL A 366 -14.19 6.03 18.05
N GLU A 367 -13.61 5.44 19.09
CA GLU A 367 -12.37 5.89 19.70
C GLU A 367 -11.33 4.78 19.67
N LYS A 368 -10.08 5.16 19.39
CA LYS A 368 -8.95 4.23 19.33
C LYS A 368 -8.65 3.69 20.73
N VAL A 369 -8.58 2.37 20.85
CA VAL A 369 -8.19 1.70 22.09
C VAL A 369 -6.67 1.79 22.24
N LYS A 370 -6.21 2.18 23.43
CA LYS A 370 -4.78 2.31 23.76
C LYS A 370 -4.07 0.97 23.87
#